data_AF-A0A1F8TL48-F1
#
_entry.id   AF-A0A1F8TL48-F1
#
_cell.length_a   1.000
_cell.length_b   1.000
_cell.length_c   1.000
_cell.angle_alpha   90.00
_cell.angle_beta   90.00
_cell.angle_gamma   90.00
#
_symmetry.space_group_name_H-M   'P 1'
#
loop_
_entity.id
_entity.type
_entity.pdbx_description
1 polymer ?
#
loop_
_entity_poly.entity_id
_entity_poly.type
_entity_poly.pdbx_seq_one_letter_code
_entity_poly.pdbx_strand_id
1 'polypeptide(L)'
;LKSGKIEFSPCHEHMCTGPMAGVISPSMLVYVVENQTHGIKCFSNLNEGRGKVLRMGAYSPEVLEKLRWMESTLGPTIKAALEAMGGVDVRAILAKALHMGDDGHNRLDAASVLWTTQLAPYIAKTAKDSATAFETIKFLGDNALSILNPVMAGCKSMTAAAHNIEGSTIVTIMARNGTDFGVKVSGLGDQWFTAQSPIVKALYFPGFTEADACRDIGDSVITETAGIGGFAMATAPALVTFIGGVPKDAINTTLDMYEITHTEHKYFTIPFLDFRGTPTGIDIRKVVEKQIAPRANTGVAHKDPGVGQVGAGVVTLPMSPFEDALVAYADKYGF
;
A
#
# COMPACT_ATOMS: atom_id res chain seq x y z
N LEU A 1 -22.88 13.86 -6.58
CA LEU A 1 -22.15 14.08 -5.30
C LEU A 1 -22.87 15.07 -4.39
N LYS A 2 -23.12 16.32 -4.80
CA LYS A 2 -23.77 17.37 -3.97
C LYS A 2 -25.22 17.10 -3.50
N SER A 3 -25.84 16.01 -3.93
CA SER A 3 -27.23 15.66 -3.59
C SER A 3 -27.40 15.02 -2.21
N GLY A 4 -26.31 14.71 -1.49
CA GLY A 4 -26.35 14.07 -0.16
C GLY A 4 -26.81 12.60 -0.17
N LYS A 5 -26.99 11.99 -1.35
CA LYS A 5 -27.50 10.60 -1.50
C LYS A 5 -26.40 9.53 -1.46
N ILE A 6 -25.14 9.95 -1.42
CA ILE A 6 -23.97 9.06 -1.40
C ILE A 6 -23.18 9.41 -0.15
N GLU A 7 -22.98 8.41 0.70
CA GLU A 7 -22.12 8.51 1.86
C GLU A 7 -20.67 8.21 1.46
N PHE A 8 -19.74 8.97 2.01
CA PHE A 8 -18.31 8.78 1.83
C PHE A 8 -17.69 8.48 3.17
N SER A 9 -16.94 7.39 3.25
CA SER A 9 -16.15 7.03 4.42
C SER A 9 -14.81 6.44 3.98
N PRO A 10 -13.74 6.62 4.79
CA PRO A 10 -12.42 6.08 4.47
C PRO A 10 -12.43 4.55 4.44
N CYS A 11 -11.66 3.94 3.53
CA CYS A 11 -11.50 2.49 3.47
C CYS A 11 -11.07 1.89 4.83
N HIS A 12 -10.22 2.59 5.57
CA HIS A 12 -9.69 2.13 6.85
C HIS A 12 -10.73 1.93 7.96
N GLU A 13 -11.91 2.58 7.86
CA GLU A 13 -13.05 2.39 8.77
C GLU A 13 -13.86 1.11 8.43
N HIS A 14 -13.59 0.48 7.28
CA HIS A 14 -14.30 -0.70 6.77
C HIS A 14 -13.38 -1.91 6.59
N MET A 15 -12.23 -1.93 7.26
CA MET A 15 -11.18 -2.96 7.08
C MET A 15 -10.72 -3.09 5.63
N CYS A 16 -10.86 -2.01 4.85
CA CYS A 16 -10.47 -1.92 3.46
C CYS A 16 -9.20 -1.10 3.31
N THR A 17 -8.55 -1.24 2.15
CA THR A 17 -7.48 -0.38 1.67
C THR A 17 -7.62 -0.14 0.17
N GLY A 18 -7.41 1.09 -0.28
CA GLY A 18 -7.44 1.47 -1.69
C GLY A 18 -6.16 2.21 -2.11
N PRO A 19 -5.42 1.75 -3.14
CA PRO A 19 -4.26 2.48 -3.64
C PRO A 19 -4.70 3.76 -4.35
N MET A 20 -3.92 4.83 -4.19
CA MET A 20 -4.17 6.15 -4.80
C MET A 20 -5.57 6.70 -4.45
N ALA A 21 -6.39 7.14 -5.41
CA ALA A 21 -7.76 7.59 -5.11
C ALA A 21 -8.60 6.52 -4.40
N GLY A 22 -8.25 5.23 -4.57
CA GLY A 22 -8.70 4.16 -3.69
C GLY A 22 -10.20 3.92 -3.65
N VAL A 23 -10.96 4.42 -4.64
CA VAL A 23 -12.42 4.34 -4.63
C VAL A 23 -12.86 2.88 -4.78
N ILE A 24 -13.69 2.44 -3.84
CA ILE A 24 -14.36 1.13 -3.86
C ILE A 24 -15.87 1.39 -3.80
N SER A 25 -16.59 0.91 -4.81
CA SER A 25 -18.06 1.00 -4.88
C SER A 25 -18.71 -0.38 -4.72
N PRO A 26 -20.01 -0.48 -4.40
CA PRO A 26 -20.67 -1.75 -4.07
C PRO A 26 -20.55 -2.89 -5.10
N SER A 27 -20.44 -2.58 -6.40
CA SER A 27 -20.29 -3.60 -7.45
C SER A 27 -18.84 -4.02 -7.70
N MET A 28 -17.86 -3.30 -7.16
CA MET A 28 -16.45 -3.63 -7.38
C MET A 28 -16.08 -4.87 -6.57
N LEU A 29 -15.43 -5.82 -7.24
CA LEU A 29 -14.85 -6.98 -6.58
C LEU A 29 -13.67 -6.56 -5.70
N VAL A 30 -13.52 -7.28 -4.59
CA VAL A 30 -12.40 -7.12 -3.66
C VAL A 30 -11.73 -8.47 -3.41
N TYR A 31 -10.43 -8.43 -3.18
CA TYR A 31 -9.73 -9.52 -2.51
C TYR A 31 -10.15 -9.57 -1.04
N VAL A 32 -10.29 -10.78 -0.51
CA VAL A 32 -10.48 -11.04 0.91
C VAL A 32 -9.19 -11.66 1.43
N VAL A 33 -8.51 -10.97 2.33
CA VAL A 33 -7.30 -11.48 3.00
C VAL A 33 -7.65 -11.73 4.45
N GLU A 34 -7.42 -12.98 4.90
CA GLU A 34 -7.70 -13.41 6.26
C GLU A 34 -6.40 -13.63 7.03
N ASN A 35 -6.23 -12.88 8.11
CA ASN A 35 -5.23 -13.15 9.13
C ASN A 35 -5.75 -14.30 10.00
N GLN A 36 -5.36 -15.53 9.65
CA GLN A 36 -5.82 -16.76 10.31
C GLN A 36 -5.46 -16.83 11.80
N THR A 37 -4.37 -16.17 12.23
CA THR A 37 -3.94 -16.17 13.63
C THR A 37 -4.89 -15.37 14.52
N HIS A 38 -5.44 -14.27 14.00
CA HIS A 38 -6.29 -13.34 14.77
C HIS A 38 -7.75 -13.31 14.30
N GLY A 39 -8.12 -14.08 13.27
CA GLY A 39 -9.47 -14.10 12.70
C GLY A 39 -9.90 -12.78 12.03
N ILE A 40 -8.93 -11.97 11.57
CA ILE A 40 -9.20 -10.64 11.00
C ILE A 40 -9.31 -10.75 9.48
N LYS A 41 -10.39 -10.21 8.91
CA LYS A 41 -10.56 -10.09 7.46
C LYS A 41 -10.36 -8.65 7.02
N CYS A 42 -9.59 -8.48 5.95
CA CYS A 42 -9.34 -7.20 5.33
C CYS A 42 -9.52 -7.29 3.81
N PHE A 43 -9.79 -6.14 3.20
CA PHE A 43 -10.20 -6.08 1.80
C PHE A 43 -9.41 -5.05 1.01
N SER A 44 -9.28 -5.30 -0.29
CA SER A 44 -8.80 -4.29 -1.25
C SER A 44 -9.35 -4.63 -2.63
N ASN A 45 -9.61 -3.61 -3.45
CA ASN A 45 -10.12 -3.79 -4.81
C ASN A 45 -9.07 -4.43 -5.75
N LEU A 46 -9.40 -4.63 -7.03
CA LEU A 46 -8.46 -5.16 -8.01
C LEU A 46 -7.52 -4.07 -8.55
N ASN A 47 -6.29 -4.44 -8.87
CA ASN A 47 -5.32 -3.53 -9.46
C ASN A 47 -5.59 -3.35 -10.97
N GLU A 48 -5.84 -2.12 -11.39
CA GLU A 48 -6.12 -1.79 -12.80
C GLU A 48 -4.85 -1.76 -13.68
N GLY A 49 -3.65 -1.82 -13.09
CA GLY A 49 -2.39 -1.60 -13.79
C GLY A 49 -1.85 -0.17 -13.63
N ARG A 50 -0.86 0.18 -14.47
CA ARG A 50 -0.20 1.51 -14.48
C ARG A 50 -0.78 2.42 -15.57
N GLY A 51 -0.44 3.71 -15.51
CA GLY A 51 -0.83 4.70 -16.51
C GLY A 51 -2.18 5.35 -16.22
N LYS A 52 -3.03 5.43 -17.25
CA LYS A 52 -4.35 6.07 -17.19
C LYS A 52 -5.41 5.09 -16.67
N VAL A 53 -5.65 5.13 -15.36
CA VAL A 53 -6.55 4.22 -14.62
C VAL A 53 -7.41 4.99 -13.60
N LEU A 54 -8.50 4.41 -13.12
CA LEU A 54 -9.44 5.05 -12.20
C LEU A 54 -8.79 5.44 -10.88
N ARG A 55 -7.93 4.58 -10.32
CA ARG A 55 -7.17 4.91 -9.10
C ARG A 55 -6.29 6.16 -9.27
N MET A 56 -5.93 6.54 -10.50
CA MET A 56 -5.21 7.78 -10.83
C MET A 56 -6.15 8.91 -11.29
N GLY A 57 -7.45 8.79 -11.04
CA GLY A 57 -8.46 9.81 -11.38
C GLY A 57 -8.94 9.79 -12.83
N ALA A 58 -8.63 8.77 -13.62
CA ALA A 58 -9.08 8.68 -15.02
C ALA A 58 -10.41 7.94 -15.18
N TYR A 59 -11.28 8.42 -16.07
CA TYR A 59 -12.63 7.89 -16.27
C TYR A 59 -13.11 7.96 -17.73
N SER A 60 -12.17 7.93 -18.69
CA SER A 60 -12.53 7.87 -20.12
C SER A 60 -13.24 6.55 -20.47
N PRO A 61 -13.94 6.46 -21.62
CA PRO A 61 -14.64 5.25 -22.04
C PRO A 61 -13.80 3.97 -21.96
N GLU A 62 -12.54 4.03 -22.40
CA GLU A 62 -11.58 2.92 -22.30
C GLU A 62 -11.34 2.45 -20.85
N VAL A 63 -11.23 3.38 -19.90
CA VAL A 63 -11.04 3.04 -18.48
C VAL A 63 -12.29 2.36 -17.94
N LEU A 64 -13.48 2.87 -18.28
CA LEU A 64 -14.74 2.29 -17.84
C LEU A 64 -15.00 0.91 -18.47
N GLU A 65 -14.62 0.71 -19.74
CA GLU A 65 -14.68 -0.58 -20.41
C GLU A 65 -13.76 -1.60 -19.74
N LYS A 66 -12.52 -1.19 -19.42
CA LYS A 66 -11.59 -2.02 -18.66
C LYS A 66 -12.14 -2.41 -17.28
N LEU A 67 -12.75 -1.48 -16.54
CA LEU A 67 -13.37 -1.79 -15.25
C LEU A 67 -14.52 -2.80 -15.38
N ARG A 68 -15.35 -2.67 -16.42
CA ARG A 68 -16.42 -3.65 -16.71
C ARG A 68 -15.85 -5.02 -17.07
N TRP A 69 -14.77 -5.08 -17.84
CA TRP A 69 -14.06 -6.32 -18.12
C TRP A 69 -13.45 -6.92 -16.84
N MET A 70 -12.89 -6.09 -15.97
CA MET A 70 -12.35 -6.54 -14.69
C MET A 70 -13.45 -7.14 -13.79
N GLU A 71 -14.62 -6.51 -13.73
CA GLU A 71 -15.78 -6.98 -12.98
C GLU A 71 -16.39 -8.27 -13.56
N SER A 72 -16.54 -8.34 -14.88
CA SER A 72 -17.24 -9.45 -15.55
C SER A 72 -16.37 -10.66 -15.90
N THR A 73 -15.06 -10.47 -16.04
CA THR A 73 -14.14 -11.48 -16.59
C THR A 73 -12.94 -11.72 -15.68
N LEU A 74 -12.11 -10.69 -15.44
CA LEU A 74 -10.86 -10.86 -14.66
C LEU A 74 -11.13 -11.35 -13.24
N GLY A 75 -11.97 -10.63 -12.50
CA GLY A 75 -12.26 -10.90 -11.11
C GLY A 75 -12.92 -12.27 -10.89
N PRO A 76 -13.97 -12.65 -11.63
CA PRO A 76 -14.55 -13.99 -11.55
C PRO A 76 -13.55 -15.10 -11.88
N THR A 77 -12.65 -14.88 -12.85
CA THR A 77 -11.60 -15.85 -13.20
C THR A 77 -10.58 -16.02 -12.07
N ILE A 78 -10.11 -14.91 -11.49
CA ILE A 78 -9.19 -14.94 -10.34
C ILE A 78 -9.87 -15.58 -9.13
N LYS A 79 -11.15 -15.27 -8.86
CA LYS A 79 -11.93 -15.89 -7.79
C LYS A 79 -11.98 -17.41 -7.94
N ALA A 80 -12.34 -17.91 -9.12
CA ALA A 80 -12.41 -19.35 -9.38
C ALA A 80 -11.04 -20.04 -9.21
N ALA A 81 -9.96 -19.39 -9.65
CA ALA A 81 -8.60 -19.89 -9.45
C ALA A 81 -8.21 -19.94 -7.95
N LEU A 82 -8.48 -18.88 -7.19
CA LEU A 82 -8.22 -18.81 -5.75
C LEU A 82 -9.02 -19.86 -4.96
N GLU A 83 -10.30 -20.06 -5.30
CA GLU A 83 -11.15 -21.10 -4.70
C GLU A 83 -10.62 -22.50 -5.01
N ALA A 84 -10.18 -22.76 -6.25
CA ALA A 84 -9.64 -24.05 -6.64
C ALA A 84 -8.27 -24.37 -6.02
N MET A 85 -7.45 -23.36 -5.70
CA MET A 85 -6.17 -23.57 -5.00
C MET A 85 -6.30 -23.57 -3.47
N GLY A 86 -7.45 -23.17 -2.92
CA GLY A 86 -7.66 -23.07 -1.48
C GLY A 86 -7.05 -21.83 -0.83
N GLY A 87 -6.82 -20.76 -1.62
CA GLY A 87 -6.16 -19.54 -1.17
C GLY A 87 -4.63 -19.56 -1.32
N VAL A 88 -3.99 -18.47 -0.90
CA VAL A 88 -2.56 -18.21 -1.13
C VAL A 88 -1.97 -17.43 0.04
N ASP A 89 -0.77 -17.84 0.50
CA ASP A 89 -0.05 -17.16 1.58
C ASP A 89 0.67 -15.91 1.02
N VAL A 90 0.00 -14.76 1.13
CA VAL A 90 0.54 -13.45 0.71
C VAL A 90 1.82 -13.08 1.47
N ARG A 91 1.92 -13.45 2.76
CA ARG A 91 3.13 -13.19 3.56
C ARG A 91 4.31 -13.99 3.02
N ALA A 92 4.11 -15.26 2.65
CA ALA A 92 5.16 -16.08 2.07
C ALA A 92 5.65 -15.54 0.72
N ILE A 93 4.73 -15.05 -0.13
CA ILE A 93 5.09 -14.38 -1.40
C ILE A 93 5.95 -13.15 -1.11
N LEU A 94 5.51 -12.28 -0.20
CA LEU A 94 6.23 -11.05 0.14
C LEU A 94 7.61 -11.32 0.74
N ALA A 95 7.70 -12.25 1.71
CA ALA A 95 8.98 -12.61 2.32
C ALA A 95 10.01 -13.05 1.28
N LYS A 96 9.58 -13.87 0.30
CA LYS A 96 10.42 -14.28 -0.82
C LYS A 96 10.74 -13.11 -1.77
N ALA A 97 9.76 -12.27 -2.08
CA ALA A 97 9.91 -11.16 -3.01
C ALA A 97 10.91 -10.09 -2.50
N LEU A 98 10.93 -9.82 -1.18
CA LEU A 98 11.92 -8.94 -0.57
C LEU A 98 13.36 -9.45 -0.80
N HIS A 99 13.56 -10.77 -0.81
CA HIS A 99 14.86 -11.37 -1.15
C HIS A 99 15.16 -11.38 -2.65
N MET A 100 14.18 -11.03 -3.48
CA MET A 100 14.28 -10.91 -4.94
C MET A 100 14.31 -9.43 -5.39
N GLY A 101 14.57 -8.52 -4.45
CA GLY A 101 14.79 -7.10 -4.73
C GLY A 101 13.55 -6.22 -4.65
N ASP A 102 12.39 -6.74 -4.23
CA ASP A 102 11.19 -5.91 -4.05
C ASP A 102 11.25 -5.15 -2.74
N ASP A 103 10.55 -4.00 -2.65
CA ASP A 103 10.33 -3.29 -1.38
C ASP A 103 8.95 -3.63 -0.79
N GLY A 104 8.04 -4.19 -1.58
CA GLY A 104 6.69 -4.54 -1.13
C GLY A 104 5.64 -3.44 -1.32
N HIS A 105 6.01 -2.29 -1.92
CA HIS A 105 5.08 -1.19 -2.18
C HIS A 105 5.20 -0.67 -3.62
N ASN A 106 6.33 -0.05 -3.97
CA ASN A 106 6.53 0.59 -5.27
C ASN A 106 7.18 -0.38 -6.28
N ARG A 107 8.06 -1.25 -5.79
CA ARG A 107 8.65 -2.37 -6.52
C ARG A 107 8.05 -3.67 -5.97
N LEU A 108 7.14 -4.24 -6.76
CA LEU A 108 6.45 -5.50 -6.49
C LEU A 108 6.58 -6.45 -7.70
N ASP A 109 7.63 -6.26 -8.51
CA ASP A 109 7.86 -6.99 -9.74
C ASP A 109 8.03 -8.49 -9.45
N ALA A 110 8.89 -8.85 -8.49
CA ALA A 110 9.09 -10.25 -8.11
C ALA A 110 7.81 -10.85 -7.49
N ALA A 111 7.14 -10.12 -6.61
CA ALA A 111 5.90 -10.54 -5.98
C ALA A 111 4.78 -10.76 -7.02
N SER A 112 4.68 -9.88 -8.02
CA SER A 112 3.68 -9.97 -9.09
C SER A 112 3.96 -11.14 -10.04
N VAL A 113 5.23 -11.44 -10.33
CA VAL A 113 5.62 -12.65 -11.07
C VAL A 113 5.30 -13.92 -10.29
N LEU A 114 5.64 -13.96 -9.00
CA LEU A 114 5.33 -15.10 -8.12
C LEU A 114 3.82 -15.33 -7.99
N TRP A 115 3.04 -14.25 -7.84
CA TRP A 115 1.57 -14.25 -7.84
C TRP A 115 1.00 -14.85 -9.11
N THR A 116 1.43 -14.31 -10.25
CA THR A 116 0.94 -14.74 -11.58
C THR A 116 1.30 -16.19 -11.84
N THR A 117 2.52 -16.61 -11.51
CA THR A 117 3.00 -17.98 -11.71
C THR A 117 2.21 -18.99 -10.87
N GLN A 118 1.87 -18.65 -9.62
CA GLN A 118 1.07 -19.52 -8.76
C GLN A 118 -0.38 -19.63 -9.24
N LEU A 119 -0.98 -18.54 -9.72
CA LEU A 119 -2.35 -18.54 -10.21
C LEU A 119 -2.49 -19.20 -11.59
N ALA A 120 -1.50 -19.10 -12.47
CA ALA A 120 -1.63 -19.48 -13.88
C ALA A 120 -2.14 -20.91 -14.11
N PRO A 121 -1.66 -21.98 -13.42
CA PRO A 121 -2.20 -23.32 -13.59
C PRO A 121 -3.67 -23.44 -13.18
N TYR A 122 -4.08 -22.71 -12.14
CA TYR A 122 -5.47 -22.72 -11.66
C TYR A 122 -6.37 -21.90 -12.57
N ILE A 123 -5.90 -20.77 -13.09
CA ILE A 123 -6.60 -20.00 -14.13
C ILE A 123 -6.80 -20.87 -15.37
N ALA A 124 -5.76 -21.55 -15.85
CA ALA A 124 -5.86 -22.45 -17.00
C ALA A 124 -6.84 -23.60 -16.77
N LYS A 125 -7.01 -24.04 -15.52
CA LYS A 125 -7.94 -25.10 -15.13
C LYS A 125 -9.38 -24.63 -14.98
N THR A 126 -9.61 -23.41 -14.49
CA THR A 126 -10.94 -22.94 -14.06
C THR A 126 -11.57 -21.85 -14.92
N ALA A 127 -10.78 -21.20 -15.78
CA ALA A 127 -11.31 -20.22 -16.72
C ALA A 127 -12.36 -20.85 -17.64
N LYS A 128 -13.33 -20.03 -18.07
CA LYS A 128 -14.42 -20.45 -18.95
C LYS A 128 -13.92 -21.05 -20.27
N ASP A 129 -12.86 -20.48 -20.83
CA ASP A 129 -12.22 -20.91 -22.07
C ASP A 129 -10.75 -20.47 -22.10
N SER A 130 -9.99 -20.99 -23.07
CA SER A 130 -8.57 -20.70 -23.22
C SER A 130 -8.27 -19.22 -23.53
N ALA A 131 -9.20 -18.51 -24.16
CA ALA A 131 -9.04 -17.08 -24.45
C ALA A 131 -9.10 -16.26 -23.15
N THR A 132 -10.08 -16.53 -22.29
CA THR A 132 -10.22 -15.93 -20.95
C THR A 132 -9.00 -16.21 -20.08
N ALA A 133 -8.48 -17.45 -20.11
CA ALA A 133 -7.27 -17.82 -19.41
C ALA A 133 -6.06 -17.01 -19.90
N PHE A 134 -5.88 -16.92 -21.22
CA PHE A 134 -4.81 -16.15 -21.84
C PHE A 134 -4.88 -14.67 -21.47
N GLU A 135 -6.03 -14.03 -21.62
CA GLU A 135 -6.21 -12.61 -21.30
C GLU A 135 -5.93 -12.32 -19.81
N THR A 136 -6.41 -13.19 -18.92
CA THR A 136 -6.20 -13.04 -17.48
C THR A 136 -4.73 -13.19 -17.09
N ILE A 137 -4.05 -14.25 -17.57
CA ILE A 137 -2.63 -14.48 -17.28
C ILE A 137 -1.78 -13.36 -17.87
N LYS A 138 -2.07 -12.93 -19.10
CA LYS A 138 -1.38 -11.82 -19.76
C LYS A 138 -1.55 -10.52 -18.96
N PHE A 139 -2.77 -10.20 -18.53
CA PHE A 139 -3.04 -9.00 -17.73
C PHE A 139 -2.26 -8.99 -16.41
N LEU A 140 -2.20 -10.13 -15.71
CA LEU A 140 -1.43 -10.26 -14.48
C LEU A 140 0.08 -10.12 -14.74
N GLY A 141 0.59 -10.77 -15.80
CA GLY A 141 2.00 -10.74 -16.17
C GLY A 141 2.51 -9.37 -16.63
N ASP A 142 1.68 -8.59 -17.32
CA ASP A 142 2.03 -7.24 -17.77
C ASP A 142 1.91 -6.19 -16.65
N ASN A 143 1.30 -6.56 -15.52
CA ASN A 143 1.09 -5.66 -14.39
C ASN A 143 2.09 -5.93 -13.25
N ALA A 144 3.16 -5.13 -13.20
CA ALA A 144 4.16 -5.18 -12.11
C ALA A 144 3.62 -4.86 -10.70
N LEU A 145 2.33 -4.50 -10.57
CA LEU A 145 1.64 -4.27 -9.29
C LEU A 145 0.43 -5.20 -9.13
N SER A 146 0.36 -6.33 -9.84
CA SER A 146 -0.81 -7.21 -9.86
C SER A 146 -1.24 -7.69 -8.47
N ILE A 147 -0.29 -7.85 -7.54
CA ILE A 147 -0.52 -8.30 -6.16
C ILE A 147 -0.59 -7.15 -5.14
N LEU A 148 -0.40 -5.88 -5.55
CA LEU A 148 -0.34 -4.75 -4.59
C LEU A 148 -1.57 -4.70 -3.66
N ASN A 149 -2.76 -4.90 -4.21
CA ASN A 149 -4.00 -4.83 -3.45
C ASN A 149 -4.12 -5.94 -2.38
N PRO A 150 -3.90 -7.24 -2.70
CA PRO A 150 -3.75 -8.29 -1.68
C PRO A 150 -2.69 -7.96 -0.63
N VAL A 151 -1.55 -7.39 -1.04
CA VAL A 151 -0.48 -6.98 -0.13
C VAL A 151 -0.96 -5.89 0.85
N MET A 152 -1.64 -4.86 0.37
CA MET A 152 -2.20 -3.80 1.21
C MET A 152 -3.24 -4.32 2.20
N ALA A 153 -4.15 -5.21 1.76
CA ALA A 153 -5.10 -5.87 2.65
C ALA A 153 -4.40 -6.75 3.70
N GLY A 154 -3.34 -7.46 3.30
CA GLY A 154 -2.47 -8.20 4.22
C GLY A 154 -1.83 -7.28 5.27
N CYS A 155 -1.26 -6.15 4.86
CA CYS A 155 -0.68 -5.15 5.74
C CYS A 155 -1.70 -4.58 6.72
N LYS A 156 -2.90 -4.21 6.25
CA LYS A 156 -4.00 -3.77 7.12
C LYS A 156 -4.39 -4.86 8.12
N SER A 157 -4.42 -6.13 7.74
CA SER A 157 -4.76 -7.22 8.67
C SER A 157 -3.67 -7.44 9.75
N MET A 158 -2.40 -7.18 9.42
CA MET A 158 -1.30 -7.19 10.38
C MET A 158 -1.41 -6.01 11.35
N THR A 159 -1.60 -4.79 10.85
CA THR A 159 -1.69 -3.61 11.73
C THR A 159 -2.99 -3.55 12.53
N ALA A 160 -4.09 -4.10 12.01
CA ALA A 160 -5.34 -4.23 12.75
C ALA A 160 -5.23 -5.17 13.95
N ALA A 161 -4.42 -6.24 13.85
CA ALA A 161 -4.14 -7.12 14.98
C ALA A 161 -3.37 -6.41 16.11
N ALA A 162 -2.70 -5.29 15.79
CA ALA A 162 -1.96 -4.46 16.72
C ALA A 162 -2.72 -3.17 17.12
N HIS A 163 -3.98 -3.01 16.72
CA HIS A 163 -4.81 -1.84 17.02
C HIS A 163 -5.66 -2.05 18.28
N ASN A 164 -6.04 -0.95 18.95
CA ASN A 164 -6.82 -0.94 20.19
C ASN A 164 -6.17 -1.67 21.38
N ILE A 165 -4.84 -1.74 21.42
CA ILE A 165 -4.07 -2.16 22.60
C ILE A 165 -3.88 -0.96 23.52
N GLU A 166 -4.44 -1.04 24.72
CA GLU A 166 -4.36 0.01 25.75
C GLU A 166 -2.90 0.31 26.12
N GLY A 167 -2.54 1.61 26.18
CA GLY A 167 -1.20 2.08 26.52
C GLY A 167 -0.16 1.88 25.40
N SER A 168 -0.58 1.47 24.20
CA SER A 168 0.33 1.33 23.07
C SER A 168 0.52 2.66 22.34
N THR A 169 1.78 3.05 22.12
CA THR A 169 2.18 4.24 21.35
C THR A 169 2.42 3.93 19.87
N ILE A 170 2.08 2.71 19.43
CA ILE A 170 2.36 2.24 18.08
C ILE A 170 1.33 2.79 17.09
N VAL A 171 1.80 3.37 16.00
CA VAL A 171 0.98 3.77 14.86
C VAL A 171 0.52 2.52 14.12
N THR A 172 -0.79 2.41 13.92
CA THR A 172 -1.42 1.24 13.29
C THR A 172 -2.07 1.56 11.96
N ILE A 173 -2.33 2.85 11.70
CA ILE A 173 -2.81 3.32 10.41
C ILE A 173 -2.05 4.59 10.08
N MET A 174 -1.51 4.61 8.87
CA MET A 174 -1.15 5.83 8.16
C MET A 174 -1.98 5.82 6.88
N ALA A 175 -2.51 6.98 6.48
CA ALA A 175 -3.32 7.10 5.28
C ALA A 175 -3.25 8.53 4.74
N ARG A 176 -3.65 8.70 3.49
CA ARG A 176 -3.59 10.00 2.81
C ARG A 176 -4.59 10.05 1.67
N ASN A 177 -5.21 11.21 1.45
CA ASN A 177 -6.35 11.35 0.53
C ASN A 177 -6.13 12.41 -0.57
N GLY A 178 -4.89 12.90 -0.74
CA GLY A 178 -4.55 13.97 -1.67
C GLY A 178 -4.83 15.38 -1.14
N THR A 179 -5.35 15.49 0.08
CA THR A 179 -5.55 16.75 0.81
C THR A 179 -4.91 16.65 2.19
N ASP A 180 -5.24 15.60 2.94
CA ASP A 180 -4.79 15.33 4.29
C ASP A 180 -4.01 14.01 4.37
N PHE A 181 -2.93 14.04 5.14
CA PHE A 181 -2.28 12.87 5.71
C PHE A 181 -2.82 12.65 7.12
N GLY A 182 -3.04 11.40 7.51
CA GLY A 182 -3.58 11.05 8.81
C GLY A 182 -2.94 9.81 9.42
N VAL A 183 -2.89 9.79 10.75
CA VAL A 183 -2.45 8.63 11.55
C VAL A 183 -3.49 8.23 12.59
N LYS A 184 -3.56 6.92 12.89
CA LYS A 184 -4.19 6.39 14.11
C LYS A 184 -3.16 5.62 14.93
N VAL A 185 -3.22 5.77 16.24
CA VAL A 185 -2.33 5.14 17.23
C VAL A 185 -3.13 4.13 18.04
N SER A 186 -2.56 2.94 18.27
CA SER A 186 -3.24 1.83 18.93
C SER A 186 -3.89 2.22 20.27
N GLY A 187 -3.16 2.88 21.16
CA GLY A 187 -3.66 3.30 22.47
C GLY A 187 -4.67 4.46 22.42
N LEU A 188 -4.86 5.10 21.27
CA LEU A 188 -5.78 6.23 21.09
C LEU A 188 -7.05 5.85 20.32
N GLY A 189 -7.19 4.57 19.97
CA GLY A 189 -8.35 4.03 19.27
C GLY A 189 -8.61 4.71 17.93
N ASP A 190 -9.86 5.09 17.69
CA ASP A 190 -10.31 5.55 16.39
C ASP A 190 -10.03 7.02 16.07
N GLN A 191 -9.35 7.75 16.97
CA GLN A 191 -9.00 9.15 16.75
C GLN A 191 -7.99 9.31 15.60
N TRP A 192 -8.34 10.15 14.63
CA TRP A 192 -7.43 10.59 13.58
C TRP A 192 -6.67 11.84 14.01
N PHE A 193 -5.37 11.84 13.75
CA PHE A 193 -4.51 13.03 13.81
C PHE A 193 -4.10 13.36 12.38
N THR A 194 -4.37 14.59 11.93
CA THR A 194 -4.23 14.95 10.52
C THR A 194 -3.42 16.21 10.29
N ALA A 195 -2.76 16.26 9.14
CA ALA A 195 -2.09 17.43 8.62
C ALA A 195 -2.25 17.45 7.09
N GLN A 196 -1.90 18.57 6.46
CA GLN A 196 -1.93 18.64 5.00
C GLN A 196 -1.00 17.58 4.38
N SER A 197 -1.51 16.80 3.41
CA SER A 197 -0.71 15.84 2.65
C SER A 197 0.49 16.54 2.02
N PRO A 198 1.71 16.01 2.14
CA PRO A 198 2.90 16.61 1.55
C PRO A 198 2.90 16.52 0.01
N ILE A 199 3.78 17.30 -0.61
CA ILE A 199 4.15 17.11 -2.03
C ILE A 199 5.26 16.07 -2.08
N VAL A 200 5.16 15.13 -3.02
CA VAL A 200 6.14 14.04 -3.16
C VAL A 200 7.37 14.55 -3.90
N LYS A 201 8.56 14.35 -3.33
CA LYS A 201 9.81 14.58 -4.05
C LYS A 201 10.05 13.42 -5.01
N ALA A 202 9.92 13.67 -6.30
CA ALA A 202 9.80 12.62 -7.30
C ALA A 202 10.73 12.81 -8.50
N LEU A 203 10.99 11.68 -9.18
CA LEU A 203 11.40 11.67 -10.56
C LEU A 203 10.14 11.74 -11.43
N TYR A 204 10.02 12.82 -12.21
CA TYR A 204 8.88 13.05 -13.10
C TYR A 204 9.12 12.42 -14.47
N PHE A 205 8.05 11.90 -15.07
CA PHE A 205 8.09 11.38 -16.43
C PHE A 205 8.34 12.51 -17.44
N PRO A 206 8.91 12.22 -18.63
CA PRO A 206 9.15 13.24 -19.65
C PRO A 206 7.90 14.07 -19.95
N GLY A 207 8.03 15.39 -19.87
CA GLY A 207 6.94 16.34 -20.10
C GLY A 207 6.16 16.78 -18.85
N PHE A 208 6.44 16.21 -17.68
CA PHE A 208 5.83 16.61 -16.41
C PHE A 208 6.83 17.20 -15.43
N THR A 209 6.32 17.98 -14.48
CA THR A 209 7.06 18.65 -13.42
C THR A 209 6.30 18.57 -12.09
N GLU A 210 6.92 19.06 -11.02
CA GLU A 210 6.25 19.18 -9.71
C GLU A 210 4.98 20.04 -9.75
N ALA A 211 4.90 21.01 -10.66
CA ALA A 211 3.71 21.86 -10.81
C ALA A 211 2.47 21.08 -11.30
N ASP A 212 2.67 19.90 -11.88
CA ASP A 212 1.62 19.03 -12.42
C ASP A 212 1.14 18.00 -11.38
N ALA A 213 1.89 17.81 -10.30
CA ALA A 213 1.63 16.81 -9.27
C ALA A 213 0.46 17.19 -8.36
N CYS A 214 -0.35 16.18 -7.99
CA CYS A 214 -1.19 16.30 -6.80
C CYS A 214 -0.37 16.09 -5.53
N ARG A 215 -0.96 16.45 -4.38
CA ARG A 215 -0.43 16.04 -3.07
C ARG A 215 -0.59 14.54 -2.87
N ASP A 216 0.20 14.01 -1.95
CA ASP A 216 0.31 12.59 -1.72
C ASP A 216 -1.05 11.91 -1.42
N ILE A 217 -1.38 10.81 -2.12
CA ILE A 217 -2.72 10.18 -2.11
C ILE A 217 -2.71 8.64 -2.05
N GLY A 218 -3.57 8.06 -1.21
CA GLY A 218 -3.92 6.65 -1.13
C GLY A 218 -3.52 5.92 0.15
N ASP A 219 -4.17 4.79 0.41
CA ASP A 219 -3.95 3.98 1.62
C ASP A 219 -2.69 3.10 1.54
N SER A 220 -1.94 3.16 0.44
CA SER A 220 -0.80 2.26 0.21
C SER A 220 0.34 2.49 1.19
N VAL A 221 0.35 3.62 1.90
CA VAL A 221 1.25 3.88 3.04
C VAL A 221 1.01 2.94 4.24
N ILE A 222 -0.08 2.16 4.22
CA ILE A 222 -0.28 1.03 5.15
C ILE A 222 0.84 -0.02 5.04
N THR A 223 1.50 -0.11 3.89
CA THR A 223 2.63 -1.02 3.66
C THR A 223 3.84 -0.60 4.51
N GLU A 224 4.16 0.69 4.57
CA GLU A 224 5.15 1.25 5.50
C GLU A 224 4.74 1.10 6.96
N THR A 225 3.46 1.30 7.29
CA THR A 225 2.96 1.06 8.66
C THR A 225 3.18 -0.39 9.10
N ALA A 226 3.09 -1.34 8.16
CA ALA A 226 3.36 -2.76 8.39
C ALA A 226 4.85 -3.14 8.27
N GLY A 227 5.75 -2.17 8.06
CA GLY A 227 7.19 -2.38 8.03
C GLY A 227 7.77 -2.82 6.69
N ILE A 228 7.09 -2.59 5.56
CA ILE A 228 7.63 -2.80 4.20
C ILE A 228 7.60 -1.47 3.42
N GLY A 229 7.73 -1.49 2.09
CA GLY A 229 7.81 -0.28 1.27
C GLY A 229 9.06 0.55 1.59
N GLY A 230 8.90 1.84 1.86
CA GLY A 230 9.99 2.71 2.32
C GLY A 230 10.82 2.14 3.47
N PHE A 231 10.20 1.37 4.37
CA PHE A 231 10.87 0.75 5.52
C PHE A 231 11.76 -0.42 5.12
N ALA A 232 11.43 -1.09 4.02
CA ALA A 232 12.23 -2.15 3.43
C ALA A 232 13.02 -1.69 2.20
N MET A 233 13.09 -0.39 1.89
CA MET A 233 13.66 0.13 0.64
C MET A 233 15.10 -0.34 0.37
N ALA A 234 15.85 -0.54 1.45
CA ALA A 234 17.06 -1.34 1.52
C ALA A 234 17.10 -2.56 0.57
N THR A 235 16.06 -3.41 0.56
CA THR A 235 16.02 -4.63 -0.28
C THR A 235 15.93 -4.33 -1.77
N ALA A 236 15.52 -3.12 -2.15
CA ALA A 236 15.23 -2.72 -3.52
C ALA A 236 16.12 -1.57 -4.01
N PRO A 237 17.46 -1.71 -4.04
CA PRO A 237 18.36 -0.62 -4.46
C PRO A 237 18.09 -0.15 -5.89
N ALA A 238 17.53 -1.01 -6.76
CA ALA A 238 17.15 -0.65 -8.13
C ALA A 238 16.01 0.37 -8.20
N LEU A 239 15.19 0.49 -7.14
CA LEU A 239 14.04 1.38 -7.09
C LEU A 239 14.42 2.86 -7.27
N VAL A 240 15.63 3.26 -6.87
CA VAL A 240 16.12 4.65 -7.00
C VAL A 240 16.17 5.13 -8.45
N THR A 241 16.23 4.22 -9.43
CA THR A 241 16.13 4.55 -10.86
C THR A 241 14.73 5.03 -11.26
N PHE A 242 13.71 4.67 -10.47
CA PHE A 242 12.31 5.02 -10.70
C PHE A 242 11.83 6.15 -9.78
N ILE A 243 12.37 6.25 -8.56
CA ILE A 243 11.93 7.24 -7.55
C ILE A 243 12.93 8.38 -7.33
N GLY A 244 14.09 8.33 -7.97
CA GLY A 244 15.22 9.25 -7.75
C GLY A 244 16.11 8.85 -6.57
N GLY A 245 17.28 9.50 -6.48
CA GLY A 245 18.30 9.23 -5.45
C GLY A 245 19.38 8.24 -5.89
N VAL A 246 20.13 7.73 -4.92
CA VAL A 246 21.19 6.72 -5.11
C VAL A 246 20.94 5.50 -4.22
N PRO A 247 21.49 4.30 -4.53
CA PRO A 247 21.25 3.10 -3.73
C PRO A 247 21.55 3.24 -2.23
N LYS A 248 22.51 4.11 -1.86
CA LYS A 248 22.80 4.42 -0.46
C LYS A 248 21.63 5.10 0.27
N ASP A 249 20.83 5.90 -0.43
CA ASP A 249 19.65 6.54 0.14
C ASP A 249 18.59 5.52 0.53
N ALA A 250 18.45 4.42 -0.22
CA ALA A 250 17.57 3.30 0.12
C ALA A 250 17.97 2.63 1.44
N ILE A 251 19.28 2.38 1.61
CA ILE A 251 19.84 1.79 2.83
C ILE A 251 19.63 2.72 4.02
N ASN A 252 20.03 3.98 3.87
CA ASN A 252 19.86 4.99 4.92
C ASN A 252 18.38 5.16 5.28
N THR A 253 17.49 5.04 4.29
CA THR A 253 16.04 5.11 4.52
C THR A 253 15.59 4.08 5.53
N THR A 254 15.90 2.82 5.27
CA THR A 254 15.62 1.73 6.21
C THR A 254 16.32 1.89 7.55
N LEU A 255 17.59 2.33 7.56
CA LEU A 255 18.35 2.50 8.80
C LEU A 255 17.72 3.51 9.75
N ASP A 256 17.29 4.67 9.24
CA ASP A 256 16.62 5.67 10.08
C ASP A 256 15.25 5.16 10.58
N MET A 257 14.56 4.28 9.83
CA MET A 257 13.29 3.70 10.29
C MET A 257 13.49 2.73 11.47
N TYR A 258 14.66 2.12 11.66
CA TYR A 258 14.96 1.36 12.88
C TYR A 258 14.99 2.24 14.12
N GLU A 259 15.37 3.51 13.99
CA GLU A 259 15.44 4.44 15.14
C GLU A 259 14.07 4.81 15.68
N ILE A 260 13.02 4.75 14.85
CA ILE A 260 11.65 5.13 15.21
C ILE A 260 10.68 3.97 15.38
N THR A 261 11.14 2.74 15.16
CA THR A 261 10.30 1.54 15.28
C THR A 261 10.58 0.76 16.56
N HIS A 262 9.59 -0.02 17.00
CA HIS A 262 9.65 -0.76 18.24
C HIS A 262 10.52 -2.01 18.14
N THR A 263 10.45 -2.72 17.00
CA THR A 263 11.12 -4.01 16.80
C THR A 263 11.40 -4.28 15.32
N GLU A 264 11.98 -5.44 15.04
CA GLU A 264 12.24 -5.95 13.70
C GLU A 264 11.22 -7.04 13.32
N HIS A 265 10.80 -7.07 12.05
CA HIS A 265 9.84 -8.05 11.56
C HIS A 265 10.44 -9.45 11.48
N LYS A 266 9.76 -10.46 12.04
CA LYS A 266 10.27 -11.85 12.06
C LYS A 266 10.37 -12.50 10.68
N TYR A 267 9.46 -12.17 9.77
CA TYR A 267 9.31 -12.88 8.48
C TYR A 267 9.77 -12.07 7.26
N PHE A 268 9.93 -10.76 7.41
CA PHE A 268 10.31 -9.86 6.33
C PHE A 268 11.71 -9.42 6.68
N THR A 269 12.69 -10.00 6.00
CA THR A 269 14.10 -9.82 6.33
C THR A 269 14.86 -9.27 5.15
N ILE A 270 15.96 -8.60 5.45
CA ILE A 270 16.74 -7.82 4.51
C ILE A 270 18.11 -8.49 4.31
N PRO A 271 18.33 -9.24 3.21
CA PRO A 271 19.52 -10.09 3.07
C PRO A 271 20.86 -9.34 3.23
N PHE A 272 20.98 -8.15 2.66
CA PHE A 272 22.25 -7.39 2.69
C PHE A 272 22.50 -6.67 4.04
N LEU A 273 21.50 -6.64 4.93
CA LEU A 273 21.65 -6.22 6.33
C LEU A 273 21.69 -7.46 7.24
N ASP A 274 22.41 -8.51 6.81
CA ASP A 274 22.56 -9.78 7.54
C ASP A 274 21.22 -10.43 7.93
N PHE A 275 20.22 -10.32 7.06
CA PHE A 275 18.86 -10.82 7.28
C PHE A 275 18.17 -10.24 8.53
N ARG A 276 18.55 -9.04 8.97
CA ARG A 276 17.75 -8.26 9.93
C ARG A 276 16.30 -8.15 9.47
N GLY A 277 15.38 -8.18 10.42
CA GLY A 277 13.96 -8.00 10.13
C GLY A 277 13.67 -6.56 9.74
N THR A 278 12.68 -6.30 8.89
CA THR A 278 12.34 -4.92 8.51
C THR A 278 11.84 -4.13 9.73
N PRO A 279 12.13 -2.81 9.81
CA PRO A 279 11.71 -2.00 10.96
C PRO A 279 10.17 -1.99 11.08
N THR A 280 9.64 -2.30 12.27
CA THR A 280 8.19 -2.50 12.47
C THR A 280 7.68 -1.92 13.78
N GLY A 281 6.48 -1.34 13.73
CA GLY A 281 5.81 -0.72 14.87
C GLY A 281 6.35 0.68 15.13
N ILE A 282 5.92 1.65 14.31
CA ILE A 282 6.31 3.06 14.43
C ILE A 282 5.83 3.58 15.80
N ASP A 283 6.75 4.03 16.65
CA ASP A 283 6.46 4.53 17.99
C ASP A 283 6.44 6.06 17.96
N ILE A 284 5.28 6.68 18.23
CA ILE A 284 5.13 8.15 18.19
C ILE A 284 6.11 8.87 19.12
N ARG A 285 6.52 8.23 20.23
CA ARG A 285 7.51 8.80 21.16
C ARG A 285 8.87 8.93 20.50
N LYS A 286 9.31 7.87 19.80
CA LYS A 286 10.61 7.85 19.12
C LYS A 286 10.63 8.79 17.92
N VAL A 287 9.53 8.86 17.17
CA VAL A 287 9.36 9.82 16.06
C VAL A 287 9.61 11.25 16.56
N VAL A 288 8.91 11.66 17.62
CA VAL A 288 9.03 13.01 18.18
C VAL A 288 10.37 13.23 18.88
N GLU A 289 10.84 12.29 19.71
CA GLU A 289 12.11 12.42 20.42
C GLU A 289 13.31 12.54 19.46
N LYS A 290 13.36 11.70 18.43
CA LYS A 290 14.46 11.67 17.46
C LYS A 290 14.32 12.69 16.33
N GLN A 291 13.15 13.30 16.19
CA GLN A 291 12.83 14.19 15.07
C GLN A 291 13.03 13.51 13.71
N ILE A 292 12.67 12.22 13.63
CA ILE A 292 12.76 11.41 12.41
C ILE A 292 11.33 11.09 11.97
N ALA A 293 10.89 11.72 10.89
CA ALA A 293 9.61 11.43 10.27
C ALA A 293 9.65 10.10 9.50
N PRO A 294 8.56 9.29 9.53
CA PRO A 294 8.45 8.15 8.64
C PRO A 294 8.56 8.55 7.17
N ARG A 295 9.18 7.68 6.36
CA ARG A 295 9.28 7.84 4.92
C ARG A 295 8.52 6.75 4.18
N ALA A 296 7.87 7.14 3.10
CA ALA A 296 7.16 6.23 2.22
C ALA A 296 7.60 6.42 0.77
N ASN A 297 7.57 5.34 0.01
CA ASN A 297 7.82 5.39 -1.42
C ASN A 297 6.47 5.42 -2.12
N THR A 298 6.28 6.28 -3.12
CA THR A 298 4.95 6.36 -3.73
C THR A 298 4.93 6.83 -5.17
N GLY A 299 3.84 6.52 -5.88
CA GLY A 299 3.56 7.05 -7.21
C GLY A 299 2.94 8.44 -7.12
N VAL A 300 3.25 9.31 -8.08
CA VAL A 300 2.70 10.66 -8.16
C VAL A 300 1.62 10.69 -9.23
N ALA A 301 0.41 11.11 -8.87
CA ALA A 301 -0.66 11.36 -9.81
C ALA A 301 -0.69 12.83 -10.23
N HIS A 302 -1.22 13.10 -11.41
CA HIS A 302 -1.46 14.46 -11.87
C HIS A 302 -2.57 15.13 -11.01
N LYS A 303 -2.49 16.44 -10.80
CA LYS A 303 -3.52 17.22 -10.08
C LYS A 303 -4.85 17.30 -10.83
N ASP A 304 -4.79 17.31 -12.15
CA ASP A 304 -5.98 17.30 -13.01
C ASP A 304 -6.45 15.86 -13.28
N PRO A 305 -7.75 15.57 -13.14
CA PRO A 305 -8.28 14.22 -13.33
C PRO A 305 -8.19 13.79 -14.79
N GLY A 306 -7.97 12.49 -15.03
CA GLY A 306 -7.88 11.94 -16.38
C GLY A 306 -6.48 11.79 -16.96
N VAL A 307 -5.46 12.46 -16.41
CA VAL A 307 -4.09 12.40 -16.94
C VAL A 307 -3.38 11.13 -16.49
N GLY A 308 -3.50 10.77 -15.21
CA GLY A 308 -2.93 9.54 -14.65
C GLY A 308 -1.65 9.77 -13.84
N GLN A 309 -0.76 8.78 -13.86
CA GLN A 309 0.54 8.84 -13.17
C GLN A 309 1.54 9.73 -13.92
N VAL A 310 2.24 10.59 -13.19
CA VAL A 310 3.22 11.56 -13.73
C VAL A 310 4.63 11.39 -13.18
N GLY A 311 4.80 10.53 -12.18
CA GLY A 311 6.11 10.25 -11.59
C GLY A 311 6.04 9.24 -10.45
N ALA A 312 7.16 9.09 -9.76
CA ALA A 312 7.26 8.36 -8.50
C ALA A 312 8.42 8.92 -7.65
N GLY A 313 8.32 8.79 -6.34
CA GLY A 313 9.23 9.45 -5.43
C GLY A 313 9.24 8.89 -4.02
N VAL A 314 9.99 9.57 -3.17
CA VAL A 314 9.99 9.36 -1.72
C VAL A 314 9.32 10.56 -1.08
N VAL A 315 8.47 10.28 -0.11
CA VAL A 315 7.78 11.30 0.68
C VAL A 315 8.20 11.19 2.14
N THR A 316 8.49 12.33 2.75
CA THR A 316 8.66 12.46 4.20
C THR A 316 7.32 12.89 4.78
N LEU A 317 6.78 12.09 5.71
CA LEU A 317 5.46 12.36 6.28
C LEU A 317 5.52 13.56 7.25
N PRO A 318 4.48 14.40 7.33
CA PRO A 318 4.43 15.53 8.27
C PRO A 318 4.61 15.08 9.73
N MET A 319 5.36 15.84 10.52
CA MET A 319 5.59 15.55 11.95
C MET A 319 4.37 15.83 12.83
N SER A 320 3.58 16.86 12.50
CA SER A 320 2.54 17.36 13.41
C SER A 320 1.50 16.32 13.84
N PRO A 321 1.04 15.37 12.99
CA PRO A 321 0.13 14.32 13.47
C PRO A 321 0.72 13.42 14.54
N PHE A 322 2.05 13.20 14.53
CA PHE A 322 2.73 12.40 15.55
C PHE A 322 2.91 13.20 16.85
N GLU A 323 3.16 14.49 16.75
CA GLU A 323 3.24 15.42 17.90
C GLU A 323 1.87 15.55 18.58
N ASP A 324 0.81 15.80 17.81
CA ASP A 324 -0.55 15.90 18.32
C ASP A 324 -1.01 14.58 18.96
N ALA A 325 -0.66 13.44 18.35
CA ALA A 325 -0.93 12.12 18.92
C ALA A 325 -0.18 11.90 20.25
N LEU A 326 1.06 12.38 20.36
CA LEU A 326 1.83 12.26 21.60
C LEU A 326 1.24 13.10 22.72
N VAL A 327 0.76 14.32 22.43
CA VAL A 327 0.05 15.17 23.40
C VAL A 327 -1.24 14.49 23.85
N ALA A 328 -2.07 14.03 22.91
CA ALA A 328 -3.31 13.31 23.24
C ALA A 328 -3.07 12.02 24.05
N TYR A 329 -1.95 11.34 23.78
CA TYR A 329 -1.51 10.19 24.56
C TYR A 329 -1.16 10.59 26.00
N ALA A 330 -0.39 11.67 26.20
CA ALA A 330 -0.07 12.17 27.53
C ALA A 330 -1.33 12.56 28.31
N ASP A 331 -2.28 13.25 27.67
CA ASP A 331 -3.56 13.64 28.27
C ASP A 331 -4.39 12.42 28.70
N LYS A 332 -4.49 11.40 27.84
CA LYS A 332 -5.27 10.18 28.13
C LYS A 332 -4.66 9.36 29.28
N TYR A 333 -3.34 9.25 29.33
CA TYR A 333 -2.64 8.34 30.25
C TYR A 333 -1.99 9.02 31.46
N GLY A 334 -2.09 10.35 31.59
CA GLY A 334 -1.68 11.12 32.76
C GLY A 334 -0.17 11.31 32.91
N PHE A 335 0.52 11.61 31.81
CA PHE A 335 1.96 11.93 31.80
C PHE A 335 2.24 13.44 31.83
#